data_AF-I3DUY2-F1
#
_entry.id   AF-I3DUY2-F1
#
_cell.length_a   1.000
_cell.length_b   1.000
_cell.length_c   1.000
_cell.angle_alpha   90.00
_cell.angle_beta   90.00
_cell.angle_gamma   90.00
#
_symmetry.space_group_name_H-M   'P 1'
#
loop_
_entity.id
_entity.type
_entity.pdbx_description
1 polymer ?
#
loop_
_entity_poly.entity_id
_entity_poly.type
_entity_poly.pdbx_seq_one_letter_code
_entity_poly.pdbx_strand_id
1 'polypeptide(L)'
;MTTPVEKIENIPDGMIGFTIPGKKYVFATHNGASNEVHNTYLRMFSWMKEHGYEQDYHALSMEVYKDEHKEINASGEILCFDIYLPLKERKNEK
;
A
#
# COMPACT_ATOMS: atom_id res chain seq x y z
N MET A 1 -6.45 -11.53 3.91
CA MET A 1 -6.74 -10.70 2.73
C MET A 1 -7.82 -9.72 3.12
N THR A 2 -7.64 -8.43 2.86
CA THR A 2 -8.67 -7.40 3.07
C THR A 2 -9.54 -7.28 1.82
N THR A 3 -10.80 -6.90 1.98
CA THR A 3 -11.74 -6.71 0.86
C THR A 3 -12.38 -5.33 1.02
N PRO A 4 -12.24 -4.42 0.04
CA PRO A 4 -12.95 -3.15 0.09
C PRO A 4 -14.45 -3.41 -0.09
N VAL A 5 -15.26 -2.69 0.69
CA VAL A 5 -16.72 -2.76 0.66
C VAL A 5 -17.28 -1.34 0.65
N GLU A 6 -18.46 -1.15 0.07
CA GLU A 6 -19.14 0.15 0.09
C GLU A 6 -19.62 0.53 1.49
N LYS A 7 -19.98 -0.47 2.32
CA LYS A 7 -20.45 -0.29 3.70
C LYS A 7 -19.94 -1.41 4.58
N ILE A 8 -19.66 -1.09 5.85
CA ILE A 8 -19.27 -2.05 6.87
C ILE A 8 -20.55 -2.63 7.49
N GLU A 9 -21.09 -3.66 6.84
CA GLU A 9 -22.30 -4.38 7.25
C GLU A 9 -22.09 -5.88 7.05
N ASN A 10 -22.84 -6.73 7.77
CA ASN A 10 -22.78 -8.20 7.64
C ASN A 10 -21.36 -8.79 7.75
N ILE A 11 -20.58 -8.30 8.73
CA ILE A 11 -19.20 -8.76 8.95
C ILE A 11 -19.24 -10.24 9.37
N PRO A 12 -18.56 -11.16 8.65
CA PRO A 12 -18.51 -12.57 9.02
C PRO A 12 -17.83 -12.79 10.37
N ASP A 13 -18.20 -13.89 11.04
CA ASP A 13 -17.55 -14.30 12.29
C ASP A 13 -16.04 -14.43 12.11
N GLY A 14 -15.28 -13.81 13.03
CA GLY A 14 -13.83 -13.77 12.98
C GLY A 14 -13.23 -12.67 12.09
N MET A 15 -14.06 -11.83 11.44
CA MET A 15 -13.60 -10.64 10.71
C MET A 15 -13.86 -9.35 11.49
N ILE A 16 -13.11 -8.30 11.14
CA ILE A 16 -13.28 -6.94 11.68
C ILE A 16 -13.46 -5.98 10.52
N GLY A 17 -14.46 -5.12 10.62
CA GLY A 17 -14.66 -4.00 9.71
C GLY A 17 -14.05 -2.73 10.30
N PHE A 18 -13.32 -1.98 9.50
CA PHE A 18 -12.79 -0.67 9.87
C PHE A 18 -12.67 0.23 8.64
N THR A 19 -12.66 1.53 8.86
CA THR A 19 -12.42 2.53 7.81
C THR A 19 -10.96 2.94 7.83
N ILE A 20 -10.33 3.00 6.66
CA ILE A 20 -8.97 3.52 6.51
C ILE A 20 -9.06 5.06 6.56
N PRO A 21 -8.48 5.73 7.56
CA PRO A 21 -8.54 7.19 7.63
C PRO A 21 -7.78 7.82 6.46
N GLY A 22 -8.29 8.95 5.96
CA GLY A 22 -7.61 9.70 4.91
C GLY A 22 -6.23 10.18 5.36
N LYS A 23 -5.20 9.86 4.58
CA LYS A 23 -3.80 10.24 4.80
C LYS A 23 -3.12 10.58 3.48
N LYS A 24 -1.95 11.21 3.56
CA LYS A 24 -1.05 11.37 2.41
C LYS A 24 -0.19 10.12 2.29
N TYR A 25 -0.01 9.64 1.06
CA TYR A 25 0.77 8.45 0.77
C TYR A 25 1.80 8.74 -0.32
N VAL A 26 2.95 8.06 -0.23
CA VAL A 26 3.77 7.81 -1.41
C VAL A 26 3.24 6.58 -2.11
N PHE A 27 3.13 6.68 -3.42
CA PHE A 27 2.54 5.68 -4.27
C PHE A 27 3.58 5.17 -5.27
N ALA A 28 3.58 3.86 -5.49
CA ALA A 28 4.27 3.24 -6.61
C ALA A 28 3.48 2.01 -7.09
N THR A 29 3.64 1.67 -8.37
CA THR A 29 3.21 0.37 -8.89
C THR A 29 4.44 -0.51 -9.06
N HIS A 30 4.46 -1.66 -8.39
CA HIS A 30 5.41 -2.72 -8.73
C HIS A 30 4.86 -3.46 -9.95
N ASN A 31 5.68 -3.61 -10.98
CA ASN A 31 5.39 -4.43 -12.14
C ASN A 31 6.70 -5.08 -12.57
N GLY A 32 6.93 -6.31 -12.14
CA GLY A 32 8.20 -6.98 -12.34
C GLY A 32 8.30 -8.31 -11.60
N ALA A 33 9.53 -8.84 -11.54
CA ALA A 33 9.76 -10.12 -10.89
C ALA A 33 9.48 -10.07 -9.39
N SER A 34 8.91 -11.13 -8.83
CA SER A 34 8.53 -11.18 -7.41
C SER A 34 9.73 -11.01 -6.45
N ASN A 35 10.91 -11.47 -6.86
CA ASN A 35 12.16 -11.28 -6.10
C ASN A 35 12.67 -9.82 -6.11
N GLU A 36 12.15 -8.96 -6.99
CA GLU A 36 12.52 -7.54 -7.11
C GLU A 36 11.58 -6.61 -6.33
N VAL A 37 10.52 -7.13 -5.69
CA VAL A 37 9.59 -6.32 -4.88
C VAL A 37 10.33 -5.51 -3.82
N HIS A 38 11.32 -6.11 -3.15
CA HIS A 38 12.15 -5.41 -2.16
C HIS A 38 12.84 -4.17 -2.76
N ASN A 39 13.30 -4.25 -4.01
CA ASN A 39 13.96 -3.13 -4.68
C ASN A 39 12.98 -2.00 -4.98
N THR A 40 11.70 -2.29 -5.25
CA THR A 40 10.66 -1.25 -5.34
C THR A 40 10.52 -0.49 -4.02
N TYR A 41 10.46 -1.19 -2.88
CA TYR A 41 10.42 -0.56 -1.56
C TYR A 41 11.66 0.29 -1.29
N LEU A 42 12.87 -0.21 -1.57
CA LEU A 42 14.11 0.56 -1.41
C LEU A 42 14.09 1.86 -2.22
N ARG A 43 13.61 1.81 -3.48
CA ARG A 43 13.47 3.01 -4.31
C ARG A 43 12.48 4.01 -3.73
N MET A 44 11.33 3.55 -3.21
CA MET A 44 10.37 4.41 -2.54
C MET A 44 10.97 5.07 -1.29
N PHE A 45 11.69 4.33 -0.46
CA PHE A 45 12.37 4.86 0.73
C PHE A 45 13.43 5.90 0.39
N SER A 46 14.27 5.62 -0.62
CA SER A 46 15.26 6.58 -1.12
C SER A 46 14.59 7.86 -1.63
N TRP A 47 13.54 7.74 -2.45
CA TRP A 47 12.81 8.89 -2.96
C TRP A 47 12.19 9.72 -1.83
N MET A 48 11.58 9.08 -0.83
CA MET A 48 11.04 9.77 0.35
C MET A 48 12.12 10.55 1.10
N LYS A 49 13.27 9.92 1.34
CA LYS A 49 14.40 10.54 2.02
C LYS A 49 14.94 11.75 1.26
N GLU A 50 15.12 11.64 -0.05
CA GLU A 50 15.60 12.72 -0.92
C GLU A 50 14.66 13.93 -0.91
N HIS A 51 13.35 13.71 -0.73
CA HIS A 51 12.33 14.76 -0.74
C HIS A 51 11.89 15.23 0.67
N GLY A 52 12.57 14.76 1.73
CA GLY A 52 12.27 15.15 3.12
C GLY A 52 10.91 14.65 3.60
N TYR A 53 10.55 13.42 3.21
CA TYR A 53 9.38 12.71 3.70
C TYR A 53 9.80 11.58 4.65
N GLU A 54 8.97 11.34 5.66
CA GLU A 54 9.10 10.22 6.59
C GLU A 54 7.84 9.37 6.55
N GLN A 55 8.00 8.05 6.63
CA GLN A 55 6.88 7.12 6.75
C GLN A 55 6.21 7.24 8.13
N ASP A 56 4.88 7.22 8.14
CA ASP A 56 4.08 7.10 9.36
C ASP A 56 3.83 5.62 9.69
N TYR A 57 4.66 5.06 10.57
CA TYR A 57 4.54 3.66 11.00
C TYR A 57 3.32 3.39 11.92
N HIS A 58 2.55 4.42 12.30
CA HIS A 58 1.29 4.26 13.02
C HIS A 58 0.06 4.20 12.11
N ALA A 59 0.25 4.45 10.81
CA ALA A 59 -0.78 4.34 9.79
C ALA A 59 -0.59 3.08 8.93
N LEU A 60 -1.65 2.66 8.26
CA LEU A 60 -1.66 1.43 7.46
C LEU A 60 -0.92 1.64 6.12
N SER A 61 0.11 0.84 5.87
CA SER A 61 0.65 0.61 4.53
C SER A 61 -0.27 -0.34 3.75
N MET A 62 -0.47 -0.08 2.46
CA MET A 62 -1.39 -0.86 1.63
C MET A 62 -0.68 -1.42 0.41
N GLU A 63 -0.92 -2.69 0.13
CA GLU A 63 -0.63 -3.36 -1.14
C GLU A 63 -1.96 -3.71 -1.80
N VAL A 64 -2.21 -3.19 -3.00
CA VAL A 64 -3.47 -3.34 -3.71
C VAL A 64 -3.26 -4.16 -4.99
N TYR A 65 -3.77 -5.38 -4.98
CA TYR A 65 -3.77 -6.29 -6.11
C TYR A 65 -5.08 -6.14 -6.88
N LYS A 66 -5.01 -5.59 -8.10
CA LYS A 66 -6.19 -5.39 -8.94
C LYS A 66 -6.56 -6.68 -9.67
N ASP A 67 -7.85 -6.92 -9.84
CA ASP A 67 -8.37 -8.09 -10.55
C ASP A 67 -7.87 -8.18 -12.00
N GLU A 68 -7.66 -7.04 -12.66
CA GLU A 68 -7.10 -6.96 -14.02
C GLU A 68 -5.67 -7.54 -14.14
N HIS A 69 -4.94 -7.70 -13.03
CA HIS A 69 -3.61 -8.30 -13.00
C HIS A 69 -3.59 -9.74 -12.48
N LYS A 70 -4.76 -10.32 -12.19
CA LYS A 70 -4.88 -11.63 -11.55
C LYS A 70 -4.19 -12.74 -12.34
N GLU A 71 -4.29 -12.72 -13.67
CA GLU A 71 -3.65 -13.71 -14.54
C GLU A 71 -2.12 -13.59 -14.53
N ILE A 72 -1.60 -12.35 -14.60
CA ILE A 72 -0.16 -12.08 -14.51
C ILE A 72 0.38 -12.58 -13.17
N ASN A 73 -0.35 -12.30 -12.09
CA ASN A 73 0.06 -12.64 -10.73
C ASN A 73 -0.10 -14.14 -10.41
N ALA A 74 -0.80 -14.92 -11.24
CA ALA A 74 -1.14 -16.31 -10.95
C ALA A 74 0.10 -17.22 -10.88
N SER A 75 1.14 -16.95 -11.67
CA SER A 75 2.38 -17.74 -11.63
C SER A 75 3.27 -17.40 -10.43
N GLY A 76 3.14 -16.20 -9.86
CA GLY A 76 4.00 -15.68 -8.80
C GLY A 76 5.42 -15.32 -9.24
N GLU A 77 5.77 -15.51 -10.52
CA GLU A 77 7.08 -15.10 -11.06
C GLU A 77 7.12 -13.60 -11.32
N ILE A 78 6.04 -13.06 -11.85
CA ILE A 78 5.82 -11.63 -12.07
C ILE A 78 4.66 -11.18 -11.19
N LEU A 79 4.82 -10.03 -10.56
CA LEU A 79 3.78 -9.39 -9.77
C LEU A 79 3.50 -7.99 -10.31
N CYS A 80 2.22 -7.65 -10.38
CA CYS A 80 1.72 -6.32 -10.67
C CYS A 80 0.73 -5.89 -9.58
N PHE A 81 1.10 -4.88 -8.79
CA PHE A 81 0.30 -4.35 -7.69
C PHE A 81 0.74 -2.94 -7.29
N ASP A 82 -0.16 -2.21 -6.65
CA ASP A 82 0.08 -0.86 -6.16
C ASP A 82 0.51 -0.88 -4.69
N ILE A 83 1.45 0.00 -4.33
CA ILE A 83 2.00 0.15 -2.98
C ILE A 83 1.74 1.58 -2.51
N TYR A 84 1.15 1.71 -1.32
CA TYR A 84 0.90 2.99 -0.65
C TYR A 84 1.59 3.01 0.71
N LEU A 85 2.57 3.91 0.86
CA LEU A 85 3.29 4.14 2.11
C LEU A 85 2.78 5.44 2.76
N PRO A 86 2.20 5.37 3.97
CA PRO A 86 1.65 6.55 4.62
C PRO A 86 2.77 7.50 5.04
N LEU A 87 2.54 8.80 4.88
CA LEU A 87 3.47 9.85 5.25
C LEU A 87 3.10 10.47 6.59
N LYS A 88 4.10 10.82 7.40
CA LYS A 88 3.90 11.66 8.57
C LYS A 88 3.37 13.03 8.14
N GLU A 89 2.42 13.55 8.91
CA GLU A 89 1.98 14.93 8.74
C GLU A 89 3.11 15.88 9.15
N ARG A 90 3.44 16.83 8.28
CA ARG A 90 4.33 17.93 8.66
C ARG A 90 3.58 18.76 9.70
N LYS A 91 4.14 18.89 10.90
CA LYS A 91 3.66 19.88 11.86
C LYS A 91 3.90 21.24 11.22
N ASN A 92 2.84 21.91 10.79
CA ASN A 92 2.92 23.32 10.49
C ASN A 92 3.14 24.02 11.83
N GLU A 93 4.36 24.47 12.10
CA GLU A 93 4.60 25.47 13.13
C GLU A 93 3.85 26.73 12.69
N LYS A 94 2.84 27.13 13.48
CA LYS A 94 2.18 28.42 13.35
C LYS A 94 2.99 29.48 14.08
#